data_AF-A0A920K6I8-F1
#
_entry.id   AF-A0A920K6I8-F1
#
_cell.length_a   1.000
_cell.length_b   1.000
_cell.length_c   1.000
_cell.angle_alpha   90.00
_cell.angle_beta   90.00
_cell.angle_gamma   90.00
#
_symmetry.space_group_name_H-M   'P 1'
#
loop_
_entity.id
_entity.type
_entity.pdbx_description
1 polymer ?
#
loop_
_entity_poly.entity_id
_entity_poly.type
_entity_poly.pdbx_seq_one_letter_code
_entity_poly.pdbx_strand_id
1 'polypeptide(L)'
;MQDFTSHKYADDELLQRLKSMFAHDYDCVAIFLENQLIGFCGLWYQTRHYSGKSCELDHFYIDEPFQGKGYGKQFLDWITSNSKQKAMKLRAQCL
;
A
#
# COMPACT_ATOMS: atom_id res chain seq x y z
N MET A 1 5.07 -12.01 -4.40
CA MET A 1 6.27 -11.78 -3.54
C MET A 1 7.53 -12.30 -4.21
N GLN A 2 7.56 -13.57 -4.59
CA GLN A 2 8.71 -14.17 -5.24
C GLN A 2 9.10 -13.49 -6.55
N ASP A 3 8.11 -13.09 -7.36
CA ASP A 3 8.32 -12.39 -8.64
C ASP A 3 9.15 -11.10 -8.47
N PHE A 4 8.91 -10.32 -7.41
CA PHE A 4 9.67 -9.10 -7.10
C PHE A 4 11.14 -9.36 -6.80
N THR A 5 11.46 -10.57 -6.36
CA THR A 5 12.82 -10.96 -6.00
C THR A 5 13.48 -11.85 -7.03
N SER A 6 12.81 -12.08 -8.18
CA SER A 6 13.26 -13.02 -9.20
C SER A 6 13.60 -14.40 -8.61
N HIS A 7 12.81 -14.86 -7.65
CA HIS A 7 12.99 -16.12 -6.93
C HIS A 7 14.34 -16.28 -6.19
N LYS A 8 14.99 -15.17 -5.84
CA LYS A 8 16.32 -15.18 -5.22
C LYS A 8 16.33 -15.65 -3.76
N TYR A 9 15.25 -15.46 -3.04
CA TYR A 9 15.18 -15.71 -1.59
C TYR A 9 14.09 -16.72 -1.26
N ALA A 10 14.27 -17.47 -0.17
CA ALA A 10 13.26 -18.41 0.31
C ALA A 10 12.04 -17.68 0.89
N ASP A 11 10.87 -18.33 0.84
CA ASP A 11 9.60 -17.73 1.29
C ASP A 11 9.61 -17.33 2.77
N ASP A 12 10.28 -18.12 3.61
CA ASP A 12 10.42 -17.85 5.04
C ASP A 12 11.22 -16.57 5.30
N GLU A 13 12.31 -16.36 4.56
CA GLU A 13 13.11 -15.14 4.62
C GLU A 13 12.28 -13.93 4.19
N LEU A 14 11.52 -14.04 3.09
CA LEU A 14 10.63 -12.96 2.63
C LEU A 14 9.55 -12.65 3.65
N LEU A 15 8.96 -13.67 4.27
CA LEU A 15 7.95 -13.51 5.31
C LEU A 15 8.53 -12.83 6.56
N GLN A 16 9.76 -13.18 6.96
CA GLN A 16 10.43 -12.51 8.08
C GLN A 16 10.70 -11.04 7.79
N ARG A 17 11.17 -10.72 6.58
CA ARG A 17 11.37 -9.33 6.13
C ARG A 17 10.05 -8.55 6.15
N LEU A 18 8.97 -9.13 5.61
CA LEU A 18 7.64 -8.51 5.65
C LEU A 18 7.17 -8.23 7.07
N LYS A 19 7.30 -9.20 7.99
CA LYS A 19 6.94 -9.03 9.40
C LYS A 19 7.72 -7.88 10.04
N SER A 20 9.00 -7.76 9.72
CA SER A 20 9.84 -6.65 10.20
C SER A 20 9.41 -5.29 9.66
N MET A 21 8.81 -5.22 8.48
CA MET A 21 8.34 -3.94 7.91
C MET A 21 7.27 -3.30 8.78
N PHE A 22 6.33 -4.09 9.33
CA PHE A 22 5.25 -3.58 10.20
C PHE A 22 5.75 -2.88 11.48
N ALA A 23 7.00 -3.13 11.90
CA ALA A 23 7.61 -2.40 13.01
C ALA A 23 8.10 -0.98 12.64
N HIS A 24 8.12 -0.65 11.34
CA HIS A 24 8.73 0.56 10.79
C HIS A 24 7.71 1.42 10.03
N ASP A 25 6.60 1.76 10.69
CA ASP A 25 5.57 2.66 10.12
C ASP A 25 5.07 2.17 8.74
N TYR A 26 4.83 0.86 8.61
CA TYR A 26 4.24 0.23 7.43
C TYR A 26 2.88 -0.39 7.78
N ASP A 27 1.87 -0.10 6.97
CA ASP A 27 0.60 -0.83 6.95
C ASP A 27 0.42 -1.54 5.60
N CYS A 28 -0.41 -2.58 5.58
CA CYS A 28 -0.88 -3.18 4.34
C CYS A 28 -2.41 -3.29 4.38
N VAL A 29 -3.06 -2.73 3.37
CA VAL A 29 -4.51 -2.64 3.27
C VAL A 29 -4.98 -3.54 2.13
N ALA A 30 -5.94 -4.39 2.44
CA ALA A 30 -6.63 -5.22 1.46
C ALA A 30 -7.90 -4.50 0.95
N ILE A 31 -8.20 -4.67 -0.34
CA ILE A 31 -9.38 -4.12 -1.01
C ILE A 31 -10.34 -5.28 -1.26
N PHE A 32 -11.51 -5.22 -0.64
CA PHE A 32 -12.54 -6.23 -0.79
C PHE A 32 -13.73 -5.70 -1.59
N LEU A 33 -14.27 -6.57 -2.45
CA LEU A 33 -15.60 -6.42 -3.02
C LEU A 33 -16.45 -7.55 -2.44
N GLU A 34 -17.44 -7.19 -1.62
CA GLU A 34 -18.19 -8.14 -0.80
C GLU A 34 -17.22 -8.95 0.08
N ASN A 35 -17.08 -10.25 -0.18
CA ASN A 35 -16.18 -11.16 0.53
C ASN A 35 -14.95 -11.57 -0.31
N GLN A 36 -14.78 -11.01 -1.50
CA GLN A 36 -13.68 -11.31 -2.39
C GLN A 36 -12.55 -10.27 -2.23
N LEU A 37 -11.33 -10.74 -1.99
CA LEU A 37 -10.14 -9.90 -2.10
C LEU A 37 -9.90 -9.59 -3.59
N ILE A 38 -9.89 -8.31 -3.95
CA ILE A 38 -9.74 -7.83 -5.34
C ILE A 38 -8.50 -6.96 -5.54
N GLY A 39 -7.71 -6.73 -4.48
CA GLY A 39 -6.52 -5.90 -4.52
C GLY A 39 -5.93 -5.65 -3.15
N PHE A 40 -4.78 -4.99 -3.12
CA PHE A 40 -4.09 -4.60 -1.90
C PHE A 40 -3.17 -3.40 -2.15
N CYS A 41 -2.71 -2.77 -1.08
CA CYS A 41 -1.69 -1.73 -1.12
C CYS A 41 -0.93 -1.70 0.21
N GLY A 42 0.40 -1.69 0.13
CA GLY A 42 1.27 -1.27 1.21
C GLY A 42 1.26 0.25 1.39
N LEU A 43 1.45 0.71 2.62
CA LEU A 43 1.47 2.12 3.00
C LEU A 43 2.69 2.38 3.87
N TRP A 44 3.63 3.17 3.36
CA TRP A 44 4.77 3.65 4.14
C TRP A 44 4.49 5.04 4.70
N TYR A 45 4.57 5.18 6.02
CA TYR A 45 4.50 6.48 6.66
C TYR A 45 5.90 6.98 7.02
N GLN A 46 6.14 8.25 6.72
CA GLN A 46 7.42 8.89 6.98
C GLN A 46 7.22 10.35 7.35
N THR A 47 8.15 10.90 8.12
CA THR A 47 8.16 12.32 8.47
C THR A 47 9.43 12.97 7.95
N ARG A 48 9.30 14.05 7.18
CA ARG A 48 10.44 14.81 6.67
C ARG A 48 10.37 16.23 7.23
N HIS A 49 11.50 16.78 7.65
CA HIS A 49 11.55 18.11 8.29
C HIS A 49 10.95 19.23 7.41
N TYR A 50 11.05 19.10 6.08
CA TYR A 50 10.54 20.10 5.13
C TYR A 50 9.11 19.87 4.64
N SER A 51 8.49 18.71 4.91
CA SER A 51 7.13 18.39 4.40
C SER A 51 6.18 17.81 5.44
N GLY A 52 6.66 17.60 6.67
CA GLY A 52 5.90 16.92 7.72
C GLY A 52 5.68 15.45 7.39
N LYS A 53 4.57 14.91 7.89
CA LYS A 53 4.19 13.50 7.72
C LYS A 53 3.55 13.25 6.35
N SER A 54 3.99 12.20 5.68
CA SER A 54 3.47 11.73 4.39
C SER A 54 3.20 10.24 4.43
N CYS A 55 2.29 9.79 3.56
CA CYS A 55 2.05 8.39 3.26
C CYS A 55 2.45 8.14 1.79
N GLU A 56 3.26 7.11 1.55
CA GLU A 56 3.66 6.62 0.23
C GLU A 56 2.98 5.27 -0.01
N LEU A 57 2.42 5.11 -1.21
CA LEU A 57 1.78 3.86 -1.64
C LEU A 57 2.85 2.91 -2.15
N ASP A 58 2.77 1.66 -1.71
CA ASP A 58 3.71 0.60 -2.03
C ASP A 58 2.96 -0.59 -2.60
N HIS A 59 3.45 -1.15 -3.72
CA HIS A 59 2.85 -2.32 -4.37
C HIS A 59 1.31 -2.24 -4.53
N PHE A 60 0.80 -1.08 -4.93
CA PHE A 60 -0.64 -0.91 -5.17
C PHE A 60 -1.10 -1.76 -6.35
N TYR A 61 -1.98 -2.74 -6.07
CA TYR A 61 -2.44 -3.69 -7.06
C TYR A 61 -3.95 -3.92 -6.94
N ILE A 62 -4.59 -4.06 -8.10
CA ILE A 62 -5.98 -4.49 -8.25
C ILE A 62 -5.98 -5.62 -9.27
N ASP A 63 -6.65 -6.71 -8.97
CA ASP A 63 -6.80 -7.86 -9.85
C ASP A 63 -7.33 -7.42 -11.23
N GLU A 64 -6.75 -7.96 -12.31
CA GLU A 64 -7.05 -7.56 -13.70
C GLU A 64 -8.55 -7.46 -14.03
N PRO A 65 -9.43 -8.39 -13.61
CA PRO A 65 -10.87 -8.30 -13.91
C PRO A 65 -11.57 -7.10 -13.26
N PHE A 66 -10.95 -6.45 -12.28
CA PHE A 66 -11.48 -5.31 -11.54
C PHE A 66 -10.80 -3.98 -11.90
N GLN A 67 -9.73 -4.01 -12.70
CA GLN A 67 -9.09 -2.80 -13.21
C GLN A 67 -10.01 -2.03 -14.18
N GLY A 68 -9.79 -0.72 -14.31
CA GLY A 68 -10.62 0.15 -15.16
C GLY A 68 -12.04 0.45 -14.63
N LYS A 69 -12.45 -0.14 -13.49
CA LYS A 69 -13.78 0.04 -12.88
C LYS A 69 -13.85 1.11 -11.79
N GLY A 70 -12.77 1.88 -11.61
CA GLY A 70 -12.72 2.99 -10.65
C GLY A 70 -12.43 2.60 -9.20
N TYR A 71 -12.26 1.32 -8.85
CA TYR A 71 -11.91 0.89 -7.49
C TYR A 71 -10.61 1.51 -6.99
N GLY A 72 -9.63 1.69 -7.87
CA GLY A 72 -8.37 2.32 -7.46
C GLY A 72 -8.54 3.80 -7.08
N LYS A 73 -9.38 4.53 -7.80
CA LYS A 73 -9.74 5.90 -7.42
C LYS A 73 -10.47 5.93 -6.08
N GLN A 74 -11.44 5.03 -5.87
CA GLN A 74 -12.17 4.93 -4.60
C GLN A 74 -11.22 4.65 -3.42
N PHE A 75 -10.24 3.77 -3.62
CA PHE A 75 -9.21 3.49 -2.63
C PHE A 75 -8.36 4.72 -2.29
N LEU A 76 -7.89 5.45 -3.30
CA LEU A 76 -7.11 6.68 -3.11
C LEU A 76 -7.92 7.78 -2.42
N ASP A 77 -9.20 7.93 -2.80
CA ASP A 77 -10.13 8.88 -2.17
C ASP A 77 -10.35 8.52 -0.70
N TRP A 78 -10.49 7.22 -0.38
CA TRP A 78 -10.59 6.71 0.99
C TRP A 78 -9.34 6.99 1.81
N ILE A 79 -8.13 6.71 1.28
CA ILE A 79 -6.88 7.02 1.98
C ILE A 79 -6.78 8.52 2.24
N THR A 80 -7.03 9.35 1.23
CA THR A 80 -6.92 10.80 1.34
C THR A 80 -7.91 11.37 2.36
N SER A 81 -9.11 10.78 2.45
CA SER A 81 -10.14 11.20 3.41
C SER A 81 -9.81 10.78 4.84
N ASN A 82 -9.31 9.55 5.06
CA ASN A 82 -8.85 9.10 6.38
C ASN A 82 -7.59 9.84 6.85
N SER A 83 -6.72 10.22 5.91
CA SER A 83 -5.52 11.04 6.16
C SER A 83 -5.84 12.43 6.72
N LYS A 84 -7.09 12.92 6.60
CA LYS A 84 -7.51 14.17 7.25
C LYS A 84 -7.71 14.01 8.77
N GLN A 85 -8.01 12.80 9.27
CA GLN A 85 -8.11 12.57 10.72
C GLN A 85 -6.73 12.43 11.39
N LYS A 86 -5.69 12.04 10.63
CA LYS A 86 -4.28 12.08 11.03
C LYS A 86 -3.51 12.90 9.99
N ALA A 87 -3.53 14.23 10.05
CA ALA A 87 -2.93 15.17 9.09
C ALA A 87 -1.73 14.61 8.27
N MET A 88 -2.03 13.96 7.14
CA MET A 88 -1.03 13.35 6.25
C MET A 88 -1.31 13.77 4.81
N LYS A 89 -0.26 14.23 4.12
CA LYS A 89 -0.32 14.49 2.68
C LYS A 89 0.00 13.18 1.96
N LEU A 90 -0.97 12.66 1.20
CA LEU A 90 -0.74 11.54 0.27
C LEU A 90 -0.03 12.09 -0.96
N ARG A 91 1.16 11.57 -1.30
CA ARG A 91 1.78 11.79 -2.61
C ARG A 91 1.67 10.47 -3.38
N ALA A 92 0.64 10.36 -4.22
CA ALA A 92 0.64 9.37 -5.29
C ALA A 92 1.53 9.92 -6.42
N GLN A 93 2.74 9.40 -6.54
CA GLN A 93 3.64 9.75 -7.63
C GLN A 93 3.51 8.67 -8.71
N CYS A 94 2.46 8.77 -9.54
CA CYS A 94 2.50 8.15 -10.86
C CYS A 94 3.33 9.08 -11.75
N LEU A 95 4.45 8.55 -12.27
CA LEU A 95 5.21 9.16 -13.37
C LEU A 95 4.37 9.15 -14.65
#